data_AF-A0A3F3Q9K3-F1
#
_entry.id   AF-A0A3F3Q9K3-F1
#
_cell.length_a   1.000
_cell.length_b   1.000
_cell.length_c   1.000
_cell.angle_alpha   90.00
_cell.angle_beta   90.00
_cell.angle_gamma   90.00
#
_symmetry.space_group_name_H-M   'P 1'
#
loop_
_entity.id
_entity.type
_entity.pdbx_description
1 polymer ?
#
loop_
_entity_poly.entity_id
_entity_poly.type
_entity_poly.pdbx_seq_one_letter_code
_entity_poly.pdbx_strand_id
1 'polypeptide(L)'
;MDSQPSSKALHYRINTNISQLLQRFENIMATATTESTSHTSTAVETYQLDVESTALVRAAEDILALTRTMKETWLFGKLDTLGEDEADVKRREELEMNAEAI
;
A
#
# COMPACT_ATOMS: atom_id res chain seq x y z
N MET A 1 -6.85 20.76 7.21
CA MET A 1 -7.22 20.28 5.86
C MET A 1 -6.13 19.34 5.44
N ASP A 2 -6.31 18.05 5.69
CA ASP A 2 -5.30 17.04 5.33
C ASP A 2 -5.24 16.90 3.82
N SER A 3 -4.05 17.13 3.26
CA SER A 3 -3.78 16.97 1.83
C SER A 3 -4.07 15.53 1.42
N GLN A 4 -4.99 15.37 0.48
CA GLN A 4 -5.37 14.07 -0.06
C GLN A 4 -4.14 13.38 -0.70
N PRO A 5 -3.87 12.10 -0.39
CA PRO A 5 -2.78 11.37 -1.02
C PRO A 5 -3.06 11.22 -2.51
N SER A 6 -2.16 11.70 -3.36
CA SER A 6 -2.26 11.55 -4.81
C SER A 6 -2.13 10.08 -5.22
N SER A 7 -2.65 9.72 -6.40
CA SER A 7 -2.47 8.38 -6.97
C SER A 7 -0.98 7.96 -6.99
N LYS A 8 -0.08 8.87 -7.36
CA LYS A 8 1.37 8.65 -7.32
C LYS A 8 1.88 8.31 -5.91
N ALA A 9 1.40 9.00 -4.89
CA ALA A 9 1.77 8.74 -3.50
C ALA A 9 1.25 7.36 -3.03
N LEU A 10 0.05 6.97 -3.43
CA LEU A 10 -0.50 5.65 -3.13
C LEU A 10 0.32 4.54 -3.79
N HIS A 11 0.62 4.64 -5.09
CA HIS A 11 1.47 3.68 -5.78
C HIS A 11 2.86 3.57 -5.16
N TYR A 12 3.47 4.70 -4.78
CA TYR A 12 4.74 4.71 -4.08
C TYR A 12 4.67 3.92 -2.75
N ARG A 13 3.61 4.13 -1.95
CA ARG A 13 3.41 3.41 -0.68
C ARG A 13 3.18 1.92 -0.91
N ILE A 14 2.39 1.54 -1.93
CA ILE A 14 2.16 0.12 -2.30
C ILE A 14 3.50 -0.55 -2.60
N ASN A 15 4.29 0.04 -3.51
CA ASN A 15 5.58 -0.53 -3.91
C ASN A 15 6.55 -0.62 -2.73
N THR A 16 6.62 0.44 -1.91
CA THR A 16 7.48 0.46 -0.73
C THR A 16 7.12 -0.67 0.24
N ASN A 17 5.84 -0.86 0.53
CA ASN A 17 5.39 -1.88 1.47
C ASN A 17 5.64 -3.31 0.92
N ILE A 18 5.39 -3.52 -0.37
CA ILE A 18 5.67 -4.81 -1.03
C ILE A 18 7.18 -5.11 -1.00
N SER A 19 8.03 -4.14 -1.37
CA SER A 19 9.48 -4.30 -1.33
C SER A 19 9.98 -4.60 0.07
N GLN A 20 9.44 -3.94 1.09
CA GLN A 20 9.80 -4.24 2.49
C GLN A 20 9.42 -5.66 2.87
N LEU A 21 8.20 -6.11 2.58
CA LEU A 21 7.73 -7.45 2.88
C LEU A 21 8.63 -8.53 2.24
N LEU A 22 8.94 -8.36 0.94
CA LEU A 22 9.82 -9.27 0.21
C LEU A 22 11.24 -9.28 0.80
N GLN A 23 11.79 -8.10 1.11
CA GLN A 23 13.13 -7.99 1.69
C GLN A 23 13.24 -8.73 3.03
N ARG A 24 12.22 -8.63 3.91
CA ARG A 24 12.22 -9.37 5.18
C ARG A 24 12.20 -10.87 4.96
N PHE A 25 11.40 -11.34 4.03
CA PHE A 25 11.36 -12.75 3.67
C PHE A 25 12.70 -13.25 3.10
N GLU A 26 13.33 -12.48 2.20
CA GLU A 26 14.65 -12.80 1.65
C GLU A 26 15.73 -12.86 2.75
N ASN A 27 15.71 -11.94 3.71
CA ASN A 27 16.65 -11.94 4.83
C ASN A 27 16.48 -13.18 5.74
N ILE A 28 15.23 -13.61 5.99
CA ILE A 28 14.94 -14.84 6.72
C ILE A 28 15.53 -16.04 5.98
N MET A 29 15.27 -16.14 4.67
CA MET A 29 15.79 -17.25 3.84
C MET A 29 17.32 -17.26 3.84
N ALA A 30 17.97 -16.11 3.68
CA ALA A 30 19.43 -16.00 3.73
C ALA A 30 19.99 -16.49 5.08
N THR A 31 19.38 -16.10 6.19
CA THR A 31 19.78 -16.51 7.55
C THR A 31 19.49 -18.00 7.81
N ALA A 32 18.43 -18.56 7.23
CA ALA A 32 18.10 -19.97 7.39
C ALA A 32 19.05 -20.91 6.62
N THR A 33 19.70 -20.40 5.56
CA THR A 33 20.63 -21.17 4.73
C THR A 33 22.09 -21.13 5.20
N THR A 34 22.42 -20.36 6.24
CA THR A 34 23.79 -20.32 6.75
C THR A 34 24.14 -21.60 7.49
N GLU A 35 25.19 -22.28 7.03
CA GLU A 35 25.76 -23.42 7.72
C GLU A 35 26.90 -22.97 8.65
N SER A 36 26.64 -22.96 9.95
CA SER A 36 27.63 -22.65 10.98
C SER A 36 27.49 -23.58 12.17
N THR A 37 28.61 -24.12 12.65
CA THR A 37 28.65 -25.05 13.78
C THR A 37 28.97 -24.37 15.11
N SER A 38 29.19 -23.05 15.09
CA SER A 38 29.50 -22.26 16.28
C SER A 38 28.23 -21.83 17.01
N HIS A 39 28.14 -22.11 18.31
CA HIS A 39 27.04 -21.64 19.17
C HIS A 39 26.85 -20.12 19.15
N THR A 40 27.93 -19.36 18.94
CA THR A 40 27.84 -17.89 18.84
C THR A 40 27.13 -17.48 17.54
N SER A 41 27.41 -18.19 16.44
CA SER A 41 26.75 -17.95 15.15
C SER A 41 25.26 -18.27 15.23
N THR A 42 24.91 -19.43 15.79
CA THR A 42 23.52 -19.85 15.97
C THR A 42 22.73 -18.86 16.83
N ALA A 43 23.34 -18.29 17.87
CA ALA A 43 22.68 -17.29 18.71
C ALA A 43 22.38 -15.99 17.93
N VAL A 44 23.32 -15.55 17.09
CA VAL A 44 23.14 -14.38 16.22
C VAL A 44 22.07 -14.64 15.16
N GLU A 45 22.12 -15.81 14.50
CA GLU A 45 21.14 -16.23 13.49
C GLU A 45 19.73 -16.31 14.08
N THR A 46 19.58 -16.89 15.27
CA THR A 46 18.28 -16.98 15.96
C THR A 46 17.72 -15.59 16.24
N TYR A 47 18.55 -14.69 16.79
CA TYR A 47 18.14 -13.31 17.03
C TYR A 47 17.73 -12.60 15.73
N GLN A 48 18.47 -12.81 14.64
CA GLN A 48 18.18 -12.19 13.36
C GLN A 48 16.88 -12.71 12.75
N LEU A 49 16.57 -14.01 12.89
CA LEU A 49 15.28 -14.57 12.49
C LEU A 49 14.12 -13.94 13.26
N ASP A 50 14.25 -13.73 14.57
CA ASP A 50 13.21 -13.08 15.39
C ASP A 50 12.96 -11.63 14.97
N VAL A 51 14.03 -10.88 14.71
CA VAL A 51 13.95 -9.49 14.24
C VAL A 51 13.28 -9.41 12.88
N GLU A 52 13.72 -10.21 11.90
CA GLU A 52 13.16 -10.18 10.55
C GLU A 52 11.72 -10.71 10.52
N SER A 53 11.38 -11.69 11.35
CA SER A 53 9.99 -12.19 11.50
C SER A 53 9.06 -11.10 12.06
N THR A 54 9.49 -10.39 13.11
CA THR A 54 8.73 -9.27 13.67
C THR A 54 8.57 -8.15 12.64
N ALA A 55 9.62 -7.84 11.89
CA ALA A 55 9.59 -6.83 10.85
C ALA A 55 8.70 -7.24 9.66
N LEU A 56 8.66 -8.53 9.31
CA LEU A 56 7.77 -9.07 8.27
C LEU A 56 6.29 -8.89 8.66
N VAL A 57 5.94 -9.20 9.91
CA VAL A 57 4.59 -8.98 10.43
C VAL A 57 4.21 -7.50 10.35
N ARG A 58 5.10 -6.59 10.77
CA ARG A 58 4.85 -5.14 10.65
C ARG A 58 4.65 -4.69 9.20
N ALA A 59 5.47 -5.17 8.27
CA ALA A 59 5.30 -4.84 6.85
C ALA A 59 3.93 -5.32 6.32
N ALA A 60 3.44 -6.47 6.77
CA ALA A 60 2.10 -6.94 6.44
C ALA A 60 1.00 -6.06 7.06
N GLU A 61 1.16 -5.63 8.32
CA GLU A 61 0.26 -4.69 8.99
C GLU A 61 0.18 -3.35 8.25
N ASP A 62 1.31 -2.82 7.76
CA ASP A 62 1.37 -1.59 6.98
C ASP A 62 0.60 -1.70 5.65
N ILE A 63 0.65 -2.87 4.99
CA ILE A 63 -0.18 -3.15 3.80
C ILE A 63 -1.66 -3.14 4.18
N LEU A 64 -2.04 -3.83 5.27
CA LEU A 64 -3.43 -3.86 5.72
C LEU A 64 -3.94 -2.46 6.07
N ALA A 65 -3.15 -1.65 6.79
CA ALA A 65 -3.46 -0.27 7.11
C ALA A 65 -3.61 0.61 5.85
N LEU A 66 -2.75 0.40 4.84
CA LEU A 66 -2.87 1.07 3.55
C LEU A 66 -4.18 0.69 2.85
N THR A 67 -4.53 -0.61 2.78
CA THR A 67 -5.79 -1.03 2.15
C THR A 67 -7.02 -0.47 2.86
N ARG A 68 -6.97 -0.36 4.20
CA ARG A 68 -8.02 0.29 4.98
C ARG A 68 -8.14 1.77 4.61
N THR A 69 -7.02 2.49 4.56
CA THR A 69 -6.98 3.90 4.17
C THR A 69 -7.55 4.09 2.76
N MET A 70 -7.20 3.21 1.81
CA MET A 70 -7.73 3.26 0.44
C MET A 70 -9.24 3.06 0.42
N LYS A 71 -9.76 2.07 1.15
CA LYS A 71 -11.21 1.83 1.27
C LYS A 71 -11.93 3.01 1.92
N GLU A 72 -11.38 3.59 2.98
CA GLU A 72 -11.96 4.77 3.64
C GLU A 72 -11.94 5.99 2.72
N THR A 73 -10.87 6.19 1.95
CA THR A 73 -10.78 7.30 0.97
C THR A 73 -11.74 7.09 -0.20
N TRP A 74 -12.05 5.84 -0.56
CA TRP A 74 -13.04 5.49 -1.59
C TRP A 74 -14.48 5.68 -1.09
N LEU A 75 -14.80 5.19 0.11
CA LEU A 75 -16.16 5.25 0.67
C LEU A 75 -16.55 6.65 1.18
N PHE A 76 -15.60 7.36 1.78
CA PHE A 76 -15.87 8.58 2.55
C PHE A 76 -15.03 9.77 2.08
N GLY A 77 -14.03 9.54 1.23
CA GLY A 77 -13.16 10.57 0.68
C GLY A 77 -13.47 10.89 -0.77
N LYS A 78 -12.59 11.67 -1.40
CA LYS A 78 -12.67 12.01 -2.82
C LYS A 78 -11.77 11.11 -3.67
N LEU A 79 -11.55 9.85 -3.28
CA LEU A 79 -10.77 8.93 -4.14
C LEU A 79 -11.64 8.57 -5.34
N ASP A 80 -11.56 9.39 -6.37
CA ASP A 80 -12.25 9.17 -7.63
C ASP A 80 -11.54 8.07 -8.41
N THR A 81 -12.06 6.85 -8.30
CA THR A 81 -11.61 5.68 -9.08
C THR A 81 -12.57 5.32 -10.21
N LEU A 82 -13.70 6.02 -10.32
CA LEU A 82 -14.79 5.68 -11.23
C LEU A 82 -14.95 6.69 -12.37
N GLY A 83 -14.39 7.91 -12.23
CA GLY A 83 -14.61 9.01 -13.16
C GLY A 83 -16.00 9.63 -12.98
N GLU A 84 -16.33 10.60 -13.84
CA GLU A 84 -17.68 11.16 -13.90
C GLU A 84 -18.68 10.11 -14.40
N ASP A 85 -19.86 10.02 -13.78
CA ASP A 85 -20.96 9.19 -14.27
C ASP A 85 -21.39 9.69 -15.66
N GLU A 86 -21.42 8.81 -16.66
CA GLU A 86 -21.88 9.14 -18.02
C GLU A 86 -23.27 9.81 -18.02
N ALA A 87 -24.13 9.47 -17.06
CA ALA A 87 -25.44 10.10 -16.91
C ALA A 87 -25.33 11.56 -16.43
N ASP A 88 -24.40 11.86 -15.54
CA ASP A 88 -24.14 13.21 -15.06
C ASP A 88 -23.43 14.06 -16.13
N VAL A 89 -22.53 13.45 -16.91
CA VAL A 89 -21.90 14.10 -18.09
C VAL A 89 -22.97 14.50 -19.11
N LYS A 90 -23.82 13.56 -19.53
CA LYS A 90 -24.91 13.86 -20.48
C LYS A 90 -25.86 14.92 -19.97
N ARG A 91 -26.23 14.86 -18.68
CA ARG A 91 -27.09 15.87 -18.06
C ARG A 91 -26.44 17.25 -18.08
N ARG A 92 -25.14 17.35 -17.81
CA ARG A 92 -24.40 18.62 -17.86
C ARG A 92 -24.35 19.18 -19.27
N GLU A 93 -24.04 18.34 -20.26
CA GLU A 93 -24.02 18.72 -21.68
C GLU A 93 -25.38 19.22 -22.17
N GLU A 94 -26.47 18.53 -21.79
CA GLU A 94 -27.84 18.96 -22.11
C GLU A 94 -28.20 20.31 -21.46
N LEU A 95 -27.77 20.54 -20.21
CA LEU A 95 -28.00 21.81 -19.51
C LEU A 95 -27.21 22.97 -20.14
N GLU A 96 -25.96 22.73 -20.56
CA GLU A 96 -25.15 23.71 -21.28
C GLU A 96 -25.77 24.04 -22.64
N MET A 97 -26.19 23.03 -23.41
CA MET A 97 -26.90 23.24 -24.68
C MET A 97 -28.19 24.06 -24.50
N ASN A 98 -28.97 23.79 -23.46
CA ASN A 98 -30.20 24.53 -23.18
C ASN A 98 -29.92 25.98 -22.73
N ALA A 99 -28.80 26.24 -22.06
CA ALA A 99 -28.41 27.58 -21.64
C ALA A 99 -27.92 28.44 -22.82
N GLU A 100 -27.27 27.83 -23.82
CA GLU A 100 -26.84 28.51 -25.06
C GLU A 100 -28.00 28.79 -26.03
N ALA A 101 -29.12 28.08 -25.88
CA ALA A 101 -30.31 28.23 -26.72
C ALA A 101 -31.26 29.37 -26.29
N ILE A 102 -30.93 30.12 -25.23
CA ILE A 102 -31.68 31.27 -24.69
C ILE A 102 -30.92 32.57 -24.99
#